data_AF-A0A2A2ZKM2-F1
#
_entry.id   AF-A0A2A2ZKM2-F1
#
_cell.length_a   1.000
_cell.length_b   1.000
_cell.length_c   1.000
_cell.angle_alpha   90.00
_cell.angle_beta   90.00
_cell.angle_gamma   90.00
#
_symmetry.space_group_name_H-M   'P 1'
#
loop_
_entity.id
_entity.type
_entity.pdbx_description
1 polymer ?
#
loop_
_entity_poly.entity_id
_entity_poly.type
_entity_poly.pdbx_seq_one_letter_code
_entity_poly.pdbx_strand_id
1 'polypeptide(L)'
;MTERIRRRATVTVEDFSRLVADIYAAAAAPEQWDAAIRDIQRALGATGGSLLRRDATPWSLWSFQASTIPVAAFESYATHYQRLDYVLAAVDKSPVGVVRTGPEIVVPNRNPEFYNDWMRPNGMEDGLFVRLTEGPHPTCFLVISPKASLDTPERTKVMRGLVVHLQQAVRTHNQLEAARARSADLSGALDAIRDGLIIVGTDCRVISLNSTAEEVLRGHDGLRVESGRLGSAIIQTQRELHRALHRALIGGDSGVRGGSSLICRRPSGLRPYVIQVIPLHRTKTNERVAEPSALVLIKDPERETDSATRLLRRFYRLTEGEAEVALRLTRGAGLKQIADELSVSYETVRTHLQHAFDKTDTHRQAELVGLVLALTP
;
A
#
# COMPACT_ATOMS: atom_id res chain seq x y z
N MET A 1 -63.24 -12.50 -0.58
CA MET A 1 -61.86 -12.99 -0.78
C MET A 1 -61.07 -11.96 -1.58
N THR A 2 -60.97 -10.72 -1.10
CA THR A 2 -60.37 -9.61 -1.87
C THR A 2 -59.93 -8.47 -0.95
N GLU A 3 -59.12 -8.75 0.08
CA GLU A 3 -58.67 -7.66 0.98
C GLU A 3 -57.39 -7.95 1.77
N ARG A 4 -56.40 -8.65 1.16
CA ARG A 4 -55.16 -9.01 1.88
C ARG A 4 -53.82 -8.77 1.17
N ILE A 5 -53.78 -8.09 0.02
CA ILE A 5 -52.52 -7.85 -0.73
C ILE A 5 -52.26 -6.35 -1.01
N ARG A 6 -52.35 -5.52 0.03
CA ARG A 6 -51.74 -4.18 0.05
C ARG A 6 -51.23 -3.86 1.47
N ARG A 7 -50.26 -4.65 1.97
CA ARG A 7 -49.42 -4.17 3.08
C ARG A 7 -48.50 -3.09 2.52
N ARG A 8 -48.82 -1.82 2.76
CA ARG A 8 -47.87 -0.69 2.67
C ARG A 8 -46.73 -1.01 3.64
N ALA A 9 -45.58 -1.47 3.14
CA ALA A 9 -44.40 -1.65 3.97
C ALA A 9 -43.80 -0.27 4.25
N THR A 10 -44.21 0.34 5.36
CA THR A 10 -43.56 1.53 5.90
C THR A 10 -42.26 1.07 6.55
N VAL A 11 -41.11 1.60 6.10
CA VAL A 11 -39.81 1.33 6.73
C VAL A 11 -39.87 1.82 8.17
N THR A 12 -39.66 0.91 9.12
CA THR A 12 -39.68 1.24 10.55
C THR A 12 -38.37 1.91 10.97
N VAL A 13 -38.34 2.50 12.18
CA VAL A 13 -37.10 3.05 12.74
C VAL A 13 -36.06 1.94 12.94
N GLU A 14 -36.49 0.76 13.38
CA GLU A 14 -35.61 -0.41 13.55
C GLU A 14 -35.02 -0.86 12.21
N ASP A 15 -35.83 -0.90 11.15
CA ASP A 15 -35.35 -1.21 9.80
C ASP A 15 -34.33 -0.16 9.32
N PHE A 16 -34.59 1.12 9.54
CA PHE A 16 -33.66 2.20 9.16
C PHE A 16 -32.34 2.08 9.93
N SER A 17 -32.39 1.85 11.25
CA SER A 17 -31.20 1.66 12.07
C SER A 17 -30.37 0.45 11.62
N ARG A 18 -31.01 -0.65 11.21
CA ARG A 18 -30.33 -1.81 10.64
C ARG A 18 -29.60 -1.46 9.34
N LEU A 19 -30.28 -0.80 8.41
CA LEU A 19 -29.66 -0.35 7.14
C LEU A 19 -28.44 0.56 7.38
N VAL A 20 -28.53 1.46 8.37
CA VAL A 20 -27.41 2.33 8.74
C VAL A 20 -26.24 1.53 9.29
N ALA A 21 -26.48 0.53 10.13
CA ALA A 21 -25.44 -0.35 10.64
C ALA A 21 -24.75 -1.12 9.50
N ASP A 22 -25.52 -1.65 8.56
CA ASP A 22 -24.99 -2.39 7.39
C ASP A 22 -24.11 -1.51 6.50
N ILE A 23 -24.52 -0.24 6.29
CA ILE A 23 -23.72 0.76 5.54
C ILE A 23 -22.37 1.00 6.22
N TYR A 24 -22.34 1.17 7.54
CA TYR A 24 -21.08 1.40 8.26
C TYR A 24 -20.21 0.15 8.33
N ALA A 25 -20.80 -1.04 8.44
CA ALA A 25 -20.07 -2.31 8.37
C ALA A 25 -19.39 -2.47 7.00
N ALA A 26 -20.10 -2.15 5.91
CA ALA A 26 -19.56 -2.16 4.55
C ALA A 26 -18.46 -1.12 4.30
N ALA A 27 -18.48 0.02 5.01
CA ALA A 27 -17.40 0.99 4.95
C ALA A 27 -16.05 0.42 5.44
N ALA A 28 -16.09 -0.43 6.46
CA ALA A 28 -14.91 -1.06 7.05
C ALA A 28 -14.50 -2.34 6.31
N ALA A 29 -15.48 -3.08 5.78
CA ALA A 29 -15.33 -4.36 5.08
C ALA A 29 -16.03 -4.27 3.70
N PRO A 30 -15.28 -3.89 2.63
CA PRO A 30 -15.86 -3.59 1.32
C PRO A 30 -16.68 -4.72 0.71
N GLU A 31 -16.36 -5.97 1.03
CA GLU A 31 -17.07 -7.18 0.62
C GLU A 31 -18.54 -7.22 1.10
N GLN A 32 -18.91 -6.40 2.08
CA GLN A 32 -20.27 -6.34 2.62
C GLN A 32 -21.18 -5.36 1.86
N TRP A 33 -20.64 -4.56 0.94
CA TRP A 33 -21.45 -3.59 0.18
C TRP A 33 -22.58 -4.25 -0.61
N ASP A 34 -22.36 -5.42 -1.20
CA ASP A 34 -23.42 -6.12 -1.93
C ASP A 34 -24.58 -6.53 -1.01
N ALA A 35 -24.30 -6.92 0.23
CA ALA A 35 -25.32 -7.24 1.22
C ALA A 35 -26.09 -5.99 1.65
N ALA A 36 -25.37 -4.92 2.02
CA ALA A 36 -25.98 -3.65 2.41
C ALA A 36 -26.86 -3.06 1.28
N ILE A 37 -26.39 -3.13 0.03
CA ILE A 37 -27.17 -2.69 -1.14
C ILE A 37 -28.45 -3.54 -1.30
N ARG A 38 -28.38 -4.87 -1.14
CA ARG A 38 -29.56 -5.75 -1.18
C ARG A 38 -30.59 -5.41 -0.11
N ASP A 39 -30.16 -5.04 1.09
CA ASP A 39 -31.07 -4.68 2.16
C ASP A 39 -31.73 -3.31 1.91
N ILE A 40 -30.98 -2.34 1.38
CA ILE A 40 -31.54 -1.05 0.93
C ILE A 40 -32.58 -1.27 -0.18
N GLN A 41 -32.29 -2.15 -1.14
CA GLN A 41 -33.24 -2.49 -2.21
C GLN A 41 -34.53 -3.07 -1.66
N ARG A 42 -34.43 -4.04 -0.74
CA ARG A 42 -35.59 -4.69 -0.13
C ARG A 42 -36.44 -3.67 0.63
N ALA A 43 -35.82 -2.74 1.36
CA ALA A 43 -36.51 -1.68 2.08
C ALA A 43 -37.23 -0.68 1.15
N LEU A 44 -36.62 -0.35 0.01
CA LEU A 44 -37.21 0.57 -0.97
C LEU A 44 -38.17 -0.12 -1.96
N GLY A 45 -38.19 -1.45 -2.01
CA GLY A 45 -38.90 -2.22 -3.03
C GLY A 45 -38.31 -2.05 -4.43
N ALA A 46 -36.99 -1.85 -4.51
CA ALA A 46 -36.22 -1.80 -5.75
C ALA A 46 -35.79 -3.21 -6.19
N THR A 47 -35.41 -3.38 -7.45
CA THR A 47 -34.96 -4.66 -8.01
C THR A 47 -33.46 -4.74 -8.25
N GLY A 48 -32.76 -3.61 -8.14
CA GLY A 48 -31.31 -3.57 -8.24
C GLY A 48 -30.73 -2.28 -7.69
N GLY A 49 -29.41 -2.21 -7.67
CA GLY A 49 -28.68 -1.09 -7.11
C GLY A 49 -27.18 -1.31 -7.16
N SER A 50 -26.48 -0.20 -7.18
CA SER A 50 -25.04 -0.17 -7.46
C SER A 50 -24.39 1.00 -6.74
N LEU A 51 -23.19 0.76 -6.24
CA LEU A 51 -22.25 1.79 -5.81
C LEU A 51 -21.17 1.88 -6.88
N LEU A 52 -21.06 3.05 -7.51
CA LEU A 52 -20.13 3.29 -8.62
C LEU A 52 -19.15 4.39 -8.25
N ARG A 53 -17.93 4.29 -8.75
CA ARG A 53 -16.91 5.33 -8.66
C ARG A 53 -16.37 5.63 -10.04
N ARG A 54 -16.18 6.91 -10.36
CA ARG A 54 -15.51 7.29 -11.60
C ARG A 54 -14.01 7.06 -11.47
N ASP A 55 -13.44 6.28 -12.37
CA ASP A 55 -12.02 5.94 -12.32
C ASP A 55 -11.14 7.15 -12.65
N ALA A 56 -9.89 7.07 -12.17
CA ALA A 56 -8.83 8.02 -12.52
C ALA A 56 -8.13 7.70 -13.86
N THR A 57 -8.71 6.81 -14.66
CA THR A 57 -8.14 6.43 -15.96
C THR A 57 -8.37 7.52 -17.01
N PRO A 58 -7.54 7.59 -18.07
CA PRO A 58 -7.70 8.59 -19.15
C PRO A 58 -9.08 8.57 -19.81
N TRP A 59 -9.73 7.41 -19.79
CA TRP A 59 -11.04 7.17 -20.38
C TRP A 59 -12.20 7.50 -19.43
N SER A 60 -11.91 7.80 -18.16
CA SER A 60 -12.87 8.19 -17.11
C SER A 60 -14.09 7.26 -17.02
N LEU A 61 -13.85 5.94 -17.06
CA LEU A 61 -14.88 4.92 -17.00
C LEU A 61 -15.51 4.86 -15.60
N TRP A 62 -16.75 4.39 -15.52
CA TRP A 62 -17.39 4.09 -14.25
C TRP A 62 -17.01 2.68 -13.79
N SER A 63 -16.39 2.59 -12.62
CA SER A 63 -16.05 1.35 -11.95
C SER A 63 -17.12 1.02 -10.91
N PHE A 64 -17.67 -0.19 -11.00
CA PHE A 64 -18.68 -0.68 -10.06
C PHE A 64 -17.95 -1.26 -8.86
N GLN A 65 -18.10 -0.60 -7.71
CA GLN A 65 -17.52 -1.06 -6.45
C GLN A 65 -18.33 -2.21 -5.85
N ALA A 66 -19.66 -2.15 -6.02
CA ALA A 66 -20.59 -3.19 -5.65
C ALA A 66 -21.87 -3.05 -6.49
N SER A 67 -22.50 -4.17 -6.83
CA SER A 67 -23.67 -4.17 -7.70
C SER A 67 -24.46 -5.46 -7.56
N THR A 68 -25.78 -5.33 -7.49
CA THR A 68 -26.68 -6.49 -7.49
C THR A 68 -27.30 -6.74 -8.87
N ILE A 69 -26.86 -6.03 -9.89
CA ILE A 69 -27.34 -6.19 -11.27
C ILE A 69 -26.92 -7.57 -11.77
N PRO A 70 -27.80 -8.32 -12.48
CA PRO A 70 -27.43 -9.62 -13.04
C PRO A 70 -26.17 -9.55 -13.93
N VAL A 71 -25.28 -10.53 -13.79
CA VAL A 71 -23.99 -10.57 -14.49
C VAL A 71 -24.14 -10.42 -16.00
N ALA A 72 -25.11 -11.09 -16.62
CA ALA A 72 -25.35 -10.99 -18.06
C ALA A 72 -25.67 -9.56 -18.53
N ALA A 73 -26.43 -8.79 -17.73
CA ALA A 73 -26.74 -7.39 -18.04
C ALA A 73 -25.51 -6.49 -17.88
N PHE A 74 -24.64 -6.83 -16.93
CA PHE A 74 -23.39 -6.13 -16.68
C PHE A 74 -22.36 -6.33 -17.80
N GLU A 75 -22.22 -7.55 -18.32
CA GLU A 75 -21.29 -7.87 -19.41
C GLU A 75 -21.63 -7.12 -20.70
N SER A 76 -22.92 -7.09 -21.07
CA SER A 76 -23.37 -6.32 -22.24
C SER A 76 -23.17 -4.82 -22.04
N TYR A 77 -23.33 -4.34 -20.79
CA TYR A 77 -23.10 -2.94 -20.44
C TYR A 77 -21.64 -2.54 -20.60
N ALA A 78 -20.72 -3.31 -20.01
CA ALA A 78 -19.28 -3.05 -20.07
C ALA A 78 -18.73 -3.09 -21.50
N THR A 79 -19.31 -3.93 -22.36
CA THR A 79 -18.84 -4.13 -23.74
C THR A 79 -19.28 -3.00 -24.69
N HIS A 80 -20.52 -2.51 -24.56
CA HIS A 80 -21.12 -1.61 -25.56
C HIS A 80 -21.81 -0.39 -24.93
N TYR A 81 -22.75 -0.63 -24.01
CA TYR A 81 -23.70 0.40 -23.59
C TYR A 81 -23.14 1.46 -22.63
N GLN A 82 -22.01 1.19 -21.96
CA GLN A 82 -21.34 2.16 -21.08
C GLN A 82 -21.09 3.52 -21.74
N ARG A 83 -20.77 3.55 -23.05
CA ARG A 83 -20.47 4.79 -23.78
C ARG A 83 -21.73 5.60 -24.12
N LEU A 84 -22.90 4.98 -24.01
CA LEU A 84 -24.21 5.55 -24.33
C LEU A 84 -25.02 5.91 -23.07
N ASP A 85 -24.45 5.68 -21.88
CA ASP A 85 -25.15 5.87 -20.60
C ASP A 85 -25.38 7.36 -20.29
N TYR A 86 -26.53 7.86 -20.73
CA TYR A 86 -26.99 9.21 -20.44
C TYR A 86 -27.47 9.39 -19.00
N VAL A 87 -27.80 8.30 -18.29
CA VAL A 87 -28.28 8.32 -16.90
C VAL A 87 -27.11 8.67 -15.99
N LEU A 88 -26.01 7.93 -16.05
CA LEU A 88 -24.81 8.24 -15.29
C LEU A 88 -24.23 9.60 -15.65
N ALA A 89 -24.29 10.01 -16.92
CA ALA A 89 -23.87 11.36 -17.33
C ALA A 89 -24.71 12.48 -16.68
N ALA A 90 -26.01 12.25 -16.45
CA ALA A 90 -26.88 13.19 -15.75
C ALA A 90 -26.67 13.16 -14.22
N VAL A 91 -26.43 11.97 -13.63
CA VAL A 91 -26.12 11.83 -12.21
C VAL A 91 -24.79 12.50 -11.85
N ASP A 92 -23.77 12.39 -12.72
CA ASP A 92 -22.48 13.05 -12.54
C ASP A 92 -22.61 14.57 -12.43
N LYS A 93 -23.51 15.16 -13.22
CA LYS A 93 -23.81 16.60 -13.22
C LYS A 93 -24.76 17.03 -12.09
N SER A 94 -25.32 16.08 -11.34
CA SER A 94 -26.27 16.39 -10.28
C SER A 94 -25.56 16.94 -9.03
N PRO A 95 -26.22 17.81 -8.24
CA PRO A 95 -25.67 18.28 -6.98
C PRO A 95 -25.39 17.14 -6.01
N VAL A 96 -24.30 17.27 -5.25
CA VAL A 96 -23.88 16.24 -4.30
C VAL A 96 -24.89 16.12 -3.15
N GLY A 97 -25.23 14.89 -2.79
CA GLY A 97 -26.17 14.55 -1.71
C GLY A 97 -27.64 14.74 -2.06
N VAL A 98 -27.98 15.19 -3.27
CA VAL A 98 -29.37 15.38 -3.68
C VAL A 98 -29.90 14.10 -4.33
N VAL A 99 -31.01 13.58 -3.78
CA VAL A 99 -31.73 12.45 -4.38
C VAL A 99 -32.49 12.92 -5.60
N ARG A 100 -32.18 12.31 -6.75
CA ARG A 100 -32.86 12.51 -8.04
C ARG A 100 -33.73 11.31 -8.39
N THR A 101 -34.87 11.53 -9.01
CA THR A 101 -35.83 10.46 -9.35
C THR A 101 -35.75 10.05 -10.82
N GLY A 102 -36.37 8.92 -11.19
CA GLY A 102 -36.44 8.46 -12.58
C GLY A 102 -36.97 9.52 -13.56
N PRO A 103 -38.10 10.20 -13.28
CA PRO A 103 -38.59 11.30 -14.12
C PRO A 103 -37.59 12.43 -14.33
N GLU A 104 -36.71 12.69 -13.37
CA GLU A 104 -35.72 13.76 -13.41
C GLU A 104 -34.44 13.40 -14.17
N ILE A 105 -34.09 12.11 -14.25
CA ILE A 105 -32.81 11.63 -14.78
C ILE A 105 -33.00 10.77 -16.04
N VAL A 106 -33.93 9.82 -16.02
CA VAL A 106 -34.13 8.81 -17.07
C VAL A 106 -34.97 9.35 -18.22
N VAL A 107 -35.92 10.25 -17.97
CA VAL A 107 -36.85 10.74 -19.00
C VAL A 107 -36.29 11.86 -19.89
N PRO A 108 -35.61 12.90 -19.38
CA PRO A 108 -35.35 14.12 -20.16
C PRO A 108 -34.43 13.97 -21.38
N ASN A 109 -33.45 13.05 -21.33
CA ASN A 109 -32.42 12.87 -22.36
C ASN A 109 -32.37 11.43 -22.87
N ARG A 110 -33.53 10.78 -22.99
CA ARG A 110 -33.63 9.37 -23.31
C ARG A 110 -32.97 9.04 -24.66
N ASN A 111 -31.81 8.38 -24.61
CA ASN A 111 -31.19 7.75 -25.77
C ASN A 111 -31.98 6.47 -26.14
N PRO A 112 -32.53 6.35 -27.37
CA PRO A 112 -33.37 5.21 -27.74
C PRO A 112 -32.64 3.86 -27.70
N GLU A 113 -31.38 3.81 -28.14
CA GLU A 113 -30.57 2.57 -28.15
C GLU A 113 -30.29 2.11 -26.72
N PHE A 114 -29.76 2.99 -25.88
CA PHE A 114 -29.49 2.66 -24.47
C PHE A 114 -30.78 2.29 -23.72
N TYR A 115 -31.87 3.03 -23.93
CA TYR A 115 -33.10 2.82 -23.20
C TYR A 115 -33.88 1.58 -23.67
N ASN A 116 -34.16 1.46 -24.98
CA ASN A 116 -35.00 0.38 -25.50
C ASN A 116 -34.27 -0.96 -25.56
N ASP A 117 -32.97 -0.94 -25.87
CA ASP A 117 -32.22 -2.18 -26.14
C ASP A 117 -31.52 -2.70 -24.89
N TRP A 118 -31.23 -1.85 -23.90
CA TRP A 118 -30.55 -2.26 -22.67
C TRP A 118 -31.32 -1.97 -21.37
N MET A 119 -31.74 -0.73 -21.08
CA MET A 119 -32.38 -0.43 -19.79
C MET A 119 -33.73 -1.14 -19.60
N ARG A 120 -34.60 -1.10 -20.63
CA ARG A 120 -35.96 -1.65 -20.56
C ARG A 120 -35.99 -3.19 -20.47
N PRO A 121 -35.25 -3.96 -21.28
CA PRO A 121 -35.19 -5.42 -21.14
C PRO A 121 -34.64 -5.88 -19.79
N ASN A 122 -33.77 -5.07 -19.17
CA ASN A 122 -33.19 -5.36 -17.86
C ASN A 122 -34.01 -4.78 -16.68
N GLY A 123 -35.18 -4.19 -16.93
CA GLY A 123 -36.05 -3.68 -15.87
C GLY A 123 -35.44 -2.51 -15.08
N MET A 124 -34.75 -1.59 -15.76
CA MET A 124 -34.07 -0.43 -15.18
C MET A 124 -34.72 0.88 -15.60
N GLU A 125 -36.05 0.94 -15.64
CA GLU A 125 -36.78 2.07 -16.22
C GLU A 125 -37.06 3.21 -15.23
N ASP A 126 -36.93 2.97 -13.92
CA ASP A 126 -37.09 3.95 -12.84
C ASP A 126 -35.99 3.76 -11.79
N GLY A 127 -35.74 4.78 -10.98
CA GLY A 127 -34.70 4.72 -9.96
C GLY A 127 -34.64 5.92 -9.02
N LEU A 128 -33.83 5.78 -7.97
CA LEU A 128 -33.33 6.91 -7.19
C LEU A 128 -31.82 6.98 -7.37
N PHE A 129 -31.33 8.16 -7.71
CA PHE A 129 -29.94 8.38 -8.09
C PHE A 129 -29.34 9.48 -7.21
N VAL A 130 -28.14 9.22 -6.69
CA VAL A 130 -27.44 10.17 -5.82
C VAL A 130 -25.97 10.21 -6.16
N ARG A 131 -25.44 11.42 -6.38
CA ARG A 131 -24.00 11.67 -6.36
C ARG A 131 -23.57 11.87 -4.90
N LEU A 132 -22.73 11.00 -4.37
CA LEU A 132 -22.33 11.00 -2.95
C LEU A 132 -21.12 11.91 -2.68
N THR A 133 -20.17 12.01 -3.61
CA THR A 133 -18.94 12.78 -3.40
C THR A 133 -18.66 13.83 -4.48
N GLU A 134 -17.93 14.86 -4.08
CA GLU A 134 -17.38 15.89 -4.97
C GLU A 134 -16.05 15.45 -5.61
N GLY A 135 -15.56 16.25 -6.54
CA GLY A 135 -14.26 16.06 -7.18
C GLY A 135 -14.30 15.34 -8.54
N PRO A 136 -13.12 15.07 -9.14
CA PRO A 136 -12.99 14.50 -10.48
C PRO A 136 -13.34 13.00 -10.56
N HIS A 137 -13.36 12.32 -9.41
CA HIS A 137 -13.65 10.89 -9.30
C HIS A 137 -14.84 10.64 -8.35
N PRO A 138 -16.04 11.16 -8.67
CA PRO A 138 -17.18 11.07 -7.78
C PRO A 138 -17.64 9.63 -7.60
N THR A 139 -18.18 9.36 -6.41
CA THR A 139 -18.90 8.13 -6.08
C THR A 139 -20.40 8.41 -6.20
N CYS A 140 -21.12 7.52 -6.87
CA CYS A 140 -22.55 7.59 -7.09
C CYS A 140 -23.21 6.33 -6.53
N PHE A 141 -24.44 6.49 -6.03
CA PHE A 141 -25.26 5.39 -5.53
C PHE A 141 -26.61 5.42 -6.23
N LEU A 142 -27.00 4.26 -6.76
CA LEU A 142 -28.21 4.09 -7.54
C LEU A 142 -29.03 2.93 -7.00
N VAL A 143 -30.35 3.10 -7.01
CA VAL A 143 -31.31 2.00 -6.89
C VAL A 143 -32.24 2.05 -8.08
N ILE A 144 -32.56 0.90 -8.66
CA ILE A 144 -33.28 0.76 -9.93
C ILE A 144 -34.50 -0.15 -9.77
N SER A 145 -35.53 0.12 -10.57
CA SER A 145 -36.79 -0.62 -10.60
C SER A 145 -37.38 -0.69 -12.02
N PRO A 146 -38.17 -1.72 -12.39
CA PRO A 146 -38.68 -1.90 -13.74
C PRO A 146 -39.82 -0.95 -14.11
N LYS A 147 -40.44 -0.29 -13.12
CA LYS A 147 -41.57 0.62 -13.34
C LYS A 147 -41.48 1.81 -12.40
N ALA A 148 -42.05 2.94 -12.83
CA ALA A 148 -42.25 4.16 -12.05
C ALA A 148 -42.94 3.82 -10.72
N SER A 149 -42.13 3.59 -9.70
CA SER A 149 -42.56 3.08 -8.41
C SER A 149 -41.75 3.66 -7.28
N LEU A 150 -40.49 4.05 -7.50
CA LEU A 150 -39.62 4.54 -6.44
C LEU A 150 -39.86 6.02 -6.11
N ASP A 151 -40.41 6.80 -7.04
CA ASP A 151 -40.75 8.22 -6.84
C ASP A 151 -42.02 8.39 -5.97
N THR A 152 -41.88 8.08 -4.69
CA THR A 152 -42.90 8.33 -3.67
C THR A 152 -42.29 9.13 -2.52
N PRO A 153 -43.03 10.06 -1.88
CA PRO A 153 -42.51 10.86 -0.78
C PRO A 153 -41.87 10.03 0.33
N GLU A 154 -42.44 8.86 0.65
CA GLU A 154 -41.94 7.95 1.68
C GLU A 154 -40.58 7.35 1.32
N ARG A 155 -40.44 6.81 0.11
CA ARG A 155 -39.18 6.18 -0.36
C ARG A 155 -38.08 7.22 -0.53
N THR A 156 -38.42 8.37 -1.10
CA THR A 156 -37.46 9.47 -1.27
C THR A 156 -37.02 10.02 0.09
N LYS A 157 -37.90 10.05 1.11
CA LYS A 157 -37.54 10.43 2.48
C LYS A 157 -36.56 9.42 3.12
N VAL A 158 -36.82 8.12 2.99
CA VAL A 158 -35.90 7.06 3.48
C VAL A 158 -34.54 7.21 2.80
N MET A 159 -34.51 7.32 1.47
CA MET A 159 -33.28 7.49 0.71
C MET A 159 -32.51 8.74 1.16
N ARG A 160 -33.16 9.91 1.28
CA ARG A 160 -32.53 11.14 1.78
C ARG A 160 -31.91 10.96 3.17
N GLY A 161 -32.55 10.19 4.06
CA GLY A 161 -31.99 9.85 5.37
C GLY A 161 -30.73 8.98 5.24
N LEU A 162 -30.73 7.99 4.35
CA LEU A 162 -29.59 7.11 4.12
C LEU A 162 -28.41 7.82 3.43
N VAL A 163 -28.65 8.85 2.61
CA VAL A 163 -27.59 9.58 1.88
C VAL A 163 -26.50 10.09 2.82
N VAL A 164 -26.84 10.65 3.97
CA VAL A 164 -25.84 11.18 4.93
C VAL A 164 -24.94 10.05 5.43
N HIS A 165 -25.51 8.88 5.71
CA HIS A 165 -24.76 7.71 6.17
C HIS A 165 -23.91 7.11 5.05
N LEU A 166 -24.43 7.03 3.82
CA LEU A 166 -23.68 6.60 2.64
C LEU A 166 -22.49 7.52 2.36
N GLN A 167 -22.67 8.85 2.44
CA GLN A 167 -21.60 9.82 2.26
C GLN A 167 -20.51 9.66 3.33
N GLN A 168 -20.90 9.48 4.59
CA GLN A 168 -19.94 9.25 5.67
C GLN A 168 -19.19 7.93 5.49
N ALA A 169 -19.90 6.85 5.17
CA ALA A 169 -19.31 5.54 4.91
C ALA A 169 -18.29 5.58 3.77
N VAL A 170 -18.64 6.20 2.62
CA VAL A 170 -17.72 6.35 1.49
C VAL A 170 -16.50 7.20 1.86
N ARG A 171 -16.68 8.29 2.63
CA ARG A 171 -15.55 9.11 3.11
C ARG A 171 -14.61 8.31 4.00
N THR A 172 -15.16 7.56 4.96
CA THR A 172 -14.38 6.70 5.87
C THR A 172 -13.64 5.61 5.10
N HIS A 173 -14.32 4.93 4.17
CA HIS A 173 -13.71 3.93 3.30
C HIS A 173 -12.54 4.51 2.50
N ASN A 174 -12.74 5.64 1.82
CA ASN A 174 -11.70 6.30 1.04
C ASN A 174 -10.50 6.74 1.89
N GLN A 175 -10.73 7.22 3.12
CA GLN A 175 -9.66 7.58 4.04
C GLN A 175 -8.86 6.35 4.51
N LEU A 176 -9.55 5.24 4.78
CA LEU A 176 -8.94 3.98 5.17
C LEU A 176 -8.09 3.39 4.03
N GLU A 177 -8.62 3.36 2.81
CA GLU A 177 -7.89 2.93 1.62
C GLU A 177 -6.65 3.79 1.36
N ALA A 178 -6.79 5.12 1.44
CA ALA A 178 -5.65 6.03 1.27
C ALA A 178 -4.59 5.83 2.37
N ALA A 179 -4.99 5.51 3.60
CA ALA A 179 -4.06 5.19 4.69
C ALA A 179 -3.35 3.84 4.46
N ARG A 180 -4.08 2.82 4.00
CA ARG A 180 -3.52 1.51 3.63
C ARG A 180 -2.52 1.63 2.49
N ALA A 181 -2.86 2.36 1.42
CA ALA A 181 -1.98 2.60 0.29
C ALA A 181 -0.68 3.31 0.73
N ARG A 182 -0.77 4.39 1.50
CA ARG A 182 0.42 5.07 2.05
C ARG A 182 1.28 4.15 2.91
N SER A 183 0.66 3.28 3.70
CA SER A 183 1.40 2.29 4.51
C SER A 183 2.11 1.26 3.65
N ALA A 184 1.47 0.79 2.57
CA ALA A 184 2.07 -0.14 1.62
C ALA A 184 3.23 0.51 0.86
N ASP A 185 3.07 1.75 0.39
CA ASP A 185 4.13 2.52 -0.27
C ASP A 185 5.34 2.72 0.65
N LEU A 186 5.11 3.06 1.92
CA LEU A 186 6.19 3.20 2.91
C LEU A 186 6.89 1.87 3.17
N SER A 187 6.14 0.76 3.29
CA SER A 187 6.73 -0.57 3.42
C SER A 187 7.58 -0.93 2.21
N GLY A 188 7.08 -0.70 1.00
CA GLY A 188 7.80 -0.94 -0.24
C GLY A 188 9.08 -0.09 -0.36
N ALA A 189 9.04 1.16 0.12
CA ALA A 189 10.23 2.01 0.19
C ALA A 189 11.28 1.49 1.19
N LEU A 190 10.85 0.96 2.34
CA LEU A 190 11.76 0.33 3.32
C LEU A 190 12.36 -0.99 2.80
N ASP A 191 11.61 -1.74 2.00
CA ASP A 191 12.09 -2.97 1.34
C ASP A 191 13.06 -2.68 0.19
N ALA A 192 12.98 -1.51 -0.43
CA ALA A 192 13.97 -1.08 -1.42
C ALA A 192 15.35 -0.76 -0.79
N ILE A 193 15.41 -0.55 0.53
CA ILE A 193 16.66 -0.31 1.26
C ILE A 193 17.42 -1.63 1.44
N ARG A 194 18.69 -1.62 1.04
CA ARG A 194 19.57 -2.80 1.09
C ARG A 194 20.11 -3.13 2.47
N ASP A 195 20.03 -2.19 3.40
CA ASP A 195 20.36 -2.41 4.80
C ASP A 195 19.17 -3.08 5.50
N GLY A 196 19.47 -3.96 6.46
CA GLY A 196 18.46 -4.57 7.31
C GLY A 196 17.91 -3.54 8.27
N LEU A 197 16.60 -3.34 8.28
CA LEU A 197 15.90 -2.42 9.18
C LEU A 197 15.02 -3.22 10.13
N ILE A 198 15.16 -3.00 11.44
CA ILE A 198 14.31 -3.58 12.47
C ILE A 198 13.85 -2.47 13.41
N ILE A 199 12.53 -2.30 13.55
CA ILE A 199 11.95 -1.44 14.58
C ILE A 199 11.70 -2.30 15.82
N VAL A 200 12.27 -1.87 16.93
CA VAL A 200 12.20 -2.57 18.22
C VAL A 200 11.48 -1.68 19.23
N GLY A 201 10.53 -2.26 19.95
CA GLY A 201 9.78 -1.62 21.03
C GLY A 201 10.40 -1.86 22.40
N THR A 202 9.61 -1.60 23.44
CA THR A 202 9.92 -2.00 24.81
C THR A 202 10.24 -3.50 24.90
N ASP A 203 11.04 -3.88 25.89
CA ASP A 203 11.48 -5.27 26.12
C ASP A 203 12.25 -5.92 24.96
N CYS A 204 12.82 -5.11 24.05
CA CYS A 204 13.50 -5.57 22.85
C CYS A 204 12.59 -6.35 21.88
N ARG A 205 11.27 -6.14 21.95
CA ARG A 205 10.30 -6.79 21.08
C ARG A 205 10.37 -6.22 19.67
N VAL A 206 10.48 -7.07 18.66
CA VAL A 206 10.42 -6.65 17.26
C VAL A 206 9.00 -6.21 16.93
N ILE A 207 8.86 -4.96 16.50
CA ILE A 207 7.60 -4.36 16.03
C ILE A 207 7.45 -4.58 14.52
N SER A 208 8.53 -4.36 13.77
CA SER A 208 8.56 -4.46 12.31
C SER A 208 9.97 -4.74 11.82
N LEU A 209 10.10 -5.36 10.67
CA LEU A 209 11.36 -5.58 9.96
C LEU A 209 11.13 -5.44 8.45
N ASN A 210 12.17 -5.05 7.71
CA ASN A 210 12.13 -5.12 6.24
C ASN A 210 12.60 -6.52 5.76
N SER A 211 12.36 -6.82 4.48
CA SER A 211 12.76 -8.06 3.83
C SER A 211 14.24 -8.39 3.98
N THR A 212 15.13 -7.39 3.83
CA THR A 212 16.58 -7.55 4.03
C THR A 212 16.90 -8.00 5.47
N ALA A 213 16.31 -7.39 6.48
CA ALA A 213 16.50 -7.82 7.87
C ALA A 213 15.99 -9.24 8.10
N GLU A 214 14.87 -9.62 7.47
CA GLU A 214 14.36 -10.98 7.56
C GLU A 214 15.34 -12.00 6.99
N GLU A 215 15.94 -11.72 5.84
CA GLU A 215 16.96 -12.57 5.22
C GLU A 215 18.20 -12.73 6.12
N VAL A 216 18.68 -11.63 6.71
CA VAL A 216 19.82 -11.66 7.64
C VAL A 216 19.50 -12.53 8.86
N LEU A 217 18.30 -12.39 9.43
CA LEU A 217 17.87 -13.17 10.60
C LEU A 217 17.67 -14.66 10.27
N ARG A 218 17.13 -14.99 9.08
CA ARG A 218 16.99 -16.37 8.60
C ARG A 218 18.33 -17.04 8.30
N GLY A 219 19.38 -16.26 7.99
CA GLY A 219 20.73 -16.77 7.80
C GLY A 219 21.34 -17.36 9.08
N HIS A 220 20.78 -17.08 10.26
CA HIS A 220 21.25 -17.56 11.57
C HIS A 220 22.75 -17.32 11.84
N ASP A 221 23.31 -16.29 11.21
CA ASP A 221 24.75 -16.04 11.19
C ASP A 221 25.16 -14.96 12.20
N GLY A 222 24.68 -15.10 13.43
CA GLY A 222 25.06 -14.25 14.57
C GLY A 222 23.90 -13.46 15.17
N LEU A 223 22.96 -12.96 14.37
CA LEU A 223 21.71 -12.34 14.84
C LEU A 223 20.55 -13.33 14.81
N ARG A 224 19.61 -13.18 15.76
CA ARG A 224 18.42 -14.03 15.85
C ARG A 224 17.24 -13.29 16.48
N VAL A 225 16.04 -13.81 16.23
CA VAL A 225 14.83 -13.42 16.96
C VAL A 225 14.31 -14.63 17.72
N GLU A 226 14.25 -14.53 19.05
CA GLU A 226 13.71 -15.57 19.94
C GLU A 226 12.48 -15.03 20.66
N SER A 227 11.36 -15.75 20.57
CA SER A 227 10.07 -15.33 21.17
C SER A 227 9.68 -13.88 20.82
N GLY A 228 9.97 -13.44 19.59
CA GLY A 228 9.69 -12.10 19.11
C GLY A 228 10.64 -11.01 19.63
N ARG A 229 11.74 -11.36 20.30
CA ARG A 229 12.75 -10.41 20.80
C ARG A 229 14.03 -10.51 19.98
N LEU A 230 14.60 -9.35 19.63
CA LEU A 230 15.87 -9.29 18.92
C LEU A 230 17.03 -9.66 19.86
N GLY A 231 17.93 -10.51 19.37
CA GLY A 231 19.13 -10.90 20.09
C GLY A 231 20.25 -11.38 19.16
N SER A 232 21.29 -11.90 19.78
CA SER A 232 22.44 -12.52 19.13
C SER A 232 22.73 -13.89 19.74
N ALA A 233 23.22 -14.82 18.92
CA ALA A 233 23.71 -16.11 19.38
C ALA A 233 25.02 -16.00 20.18
N ILE A 234 25.77 -14.91 19.99
CA ILE A 234 27.06 -14.68 20.63
C ILE A 234 26.84 -13.86 21.91
N ILE A 235 27.27 -14.39 23.06
CA ILE A 235 27.03 -13.79 24.39
C ILE A 235 27.55 -12.36 24.49
N GLN A 236 28.74 -12.07 23.93
CA GLN A 236 29.31 -10.72 23.95
C GLN A 236 28.45 -9.75 23.14
N THR A 237 28.12 -10.09 21.90
CA THR A 237 27.25 -9.30 21.02
C THR A 237 25.87 -9.10 21.65
N GLN A 238 25.30 -10.14 22.29
CA GLN A 238 24.02 -10.07 22.99
C GLN A 238 24.04 -9.00 24.09
N ARG A 239 25.12 -8.92 24.88
CA ARG A 239 25.29 -7.90 25.92
C ARG A 239 25.42 -6.50 25.35
N GLU A 240 26.21 -6.33 24.30
CA GLU A 240 26.40 -5.04 23.62
C GLU A 240 25.10 -4.55 22.97
N LEU A 241 24.38 -5.44 22.30
CA LEU A 241 23.09 -5.14 21.67
C LEU A 241 22.04 -4.75 22.70
N HIS A 242 21.94 -5.49 23.80
CA HIS A 242 21.00 -5.17 24.88
C HIS A 242 21.29 -3.78 25.49
N ARG A 243 22.57 -3.45 25.72
CA ARG A 243 22.97 -2.11 26.19
C ARG A 243 22.65 -1.01 25.18
N ALA A 244 22.86 -1.25 23.89
CA ALA A 244 22.53 -0.30 22.84
C ALA A 244 21.02 -0.04 22.75
N LEU A 245 20.20 -1.10 22.78
CA LEU A 245 18.74 -1.02 22.81
C LEU A 245 18.23 -0.31 24.06
N HIS A 246 18.78 -0.62 25.24
CA HIS A 246 18.41 0.05 26.48
C HIS A 246 18.68 1.57 26.42
N ARG A 247 19.85 1.98 25.92
CA ARG A 247 20.19 3.41 25.75
C ARG A 247 19.26 4.13 24.77
N ALA A 248 18.81 3.45 23.72
CA ALA A 248 17.89 4.05 22.74
C ALA A 248 16.43 4.11 23.24
N LEU A 249 15.96 3.09 23.98
CA LEU A 249 14.57 2.99 24.41
C LEU A 249 14.28 3.74 25.72
N ILE A 250 15.18 3.62 26.70
CA ILE A 250 14.97 4.17 28.05
C ILE A 250 15.82 5.42 28.24
N GLY A 251 17.07 5.38 27.80
CA GLY A 251 18.08 6.40 28.06
C GLY A 251 19.30 5.80 28.76
N GLY A 252 20.44 6.48 28.69
CA GLY A 252 21.63 6.13 29.48
C GLY A 252 21.54 6.62 30.93
N ASP A 253 22.68 6.65 31.64
CA ASP A 253 22.77 7.15 33.02
C ASP A 253 22.32 8.61 33.18
N SER A 254 22.34 9.38 32.09
CA SER A 254 21.86 10.77 32.02
C SER A 254 20.35 10.90 31.77
N GLY A 255 19.63 9.79 31.56
CA GLY A 255 18.21 9.78 31.17
C GLY A 255 17.94 10.24 29.72
N VAL A 256 18.97 10.65 28.98
CA VAL A 256 18.86 11.06 27.58
C VAL A 256 18.98 9.83 26.67
N ARG A 257 18.05 9.68 25.72
CA ARG A 257 18.09 8.63 24.70
C ARG A 257 19.15 8.96 23.67
N GLY A 258 20.02 8.00 23.39
CA GLY A 258 21.15 8.17 22.47
C GLY A 258 21.29 7.01 21.50
N GLY A 259 21.84 7.29 20.33
CA GLY A 259 22.23 6.25 19.38
C GLY A 259 23.46 5.46 19.86
N SER A 260 23.68 4.28 19.30
CA SER A 260 24.87 3.46 19.57
C SER A 260 25.21 2.60 18.36
N SER A 261 26.51 2.38 18.13
CA SER A 261 26.99 1.48 17.08
C SER A 261 27.73 0.30 17.70
N LEU A 262 27.58 -0.88 17.11
CA LEU A 262 28.24 -2.11 17.54
C LEU A 262 28.51 -3.03 16.35
N ILE A 263 29.37 -4.03 16.58
CA ILE A 263 29.75 -5.02 15.57
C ILE A 263 29.21 -6.38 15.99
N CYS A 264 28.51 -7.07 15.09
CA CYS A 264 28.06 -8.44 15.31
C CYS A 264 28.93 -9.41 14.51
N ARG A 265 29.77 -10.17 15.23
CA ARG A 265 30.56 -11.25 14.63
C ARG A 265 29.67 -12.35 14.09
N ARG A 266 30.14 -13.00 13.03
CA ARG A 266 29.43 -14.05 12.30
C ARG A 266 30.07 -15.40 12.56
N PRO A 267 29.32 -16.41 13.02
CA PRO A 267 29.80 -17.79 13.12
C PRO A 267 30.39 -18.36 11.83
N SER A 268 29.91 -17.91 10.66
CA SER A 268 30.46 -18.31 9.35
C SER A 268 31.89 -17.85 9.09
N GLY A 269 32.42 -16.91 9.88
CA GLY A 269 33.73 -16.29 9.66
C GLY A 269 33.74 -15.17 8.63
N LEU A 270 32.58 -14.86 8.01
CA LEU A 270 32.42 -13.71 7.13
C LEU A 270 32.58 -12.38 7.90
N ARG A 271 32.74 -11.27 7.16
CA ARG A 271 32.90 -9.94 7.76
C ARG A 271 31.71 -9.62 8.67
N PRO A 272 31.97 -9.09 9.87
CA PRO A 272 30.92 -8.91 10.86
C PRO A 272 29.91 -7.85 10.41
N TYR A 273 28.65 -8.01 10.82
CA TYR A 273 27.64 -6.99 10.58
C TYR A 273 27.95 -5.72 11.36
N VAL A 274 27.70 -4.56 10.76
CA VAL A 274 27.73 -3.27 11.47
C VAL A 274 26.30 -2.94 11.86
N ILE A 275 26.05 -2.80 13.15
CA ILE A 275 24.73 -2.50 13.70
C ILE A 275 24.72 -1.07 14.23
N GLN A 276 23.73 -0.29 13.84
CA GLN A 276 23.44 1.01 14.43
C GLN A 276 22.07 0.98 15.07
N VAL A 277 22.00 1.40 16.33
CA VAL A 277 20.74 1.54 17.08
C VAL A 277 20.46 3.02 17.23
N ILE A 278 19.31 3.47 16.75
CA ILE A 278 18.91 4.87 16.70
C ILE A 278 17.56 5.03 17.43
N PRO A 279 17.44 5.92 18.44
CA PRO A 279 16.18 6.16 19.11
C PRO A 279 15.17 6.83 18.17
N LEU A 280 13.95 6.28 18.07
CA LEU A 280 12.87 6.88 17.30
C LEU A 280 12.03 7.78 18.21
N HIS A 281 11.88 9.04 17.81
CA HIS A 281 11.00 9.99 18.46
C HIS A 281 9.66 9.98 17.74
N ARG A 282 8.64 9.39 18.36
CA ARG A 282 7.26 9.58 17.90
C ARG A 282 6.74 10.88 18.50
N THR A 283 6.44 11.87 17.65
CA THR A 283 5.65 13.04 18.04
C THR A 283 4.31 12.55 18.59
N LYS A 284 3.90 13.07 19.75
CA LYS A 284 2.63 12.70 20.41
C LYS A 284 1.48 12.87 19.42
N THR A 285 0.96 11.76 18.89
CA THR A 285 -0.31 11.73 18.18
C THR A 285 -1.40 11.41 19.18
N ASN A 286 -2.50 12.16 19.12
CA ASN A 286 -3.60 12.25 20.09
C ASN A 286 -3.77 11.03 21.04
N GLU A 287 -3.74 11.34 22.34
CA GLU A 287 -4.24 10.55 23.48
C GLU A 287 -3.50 9.28 23.92
N ARG A 288 -2.52 8.77 23.17
CA ARG A 288 -1.59 7.74 23.68
C ARG A 288 -0.17 8.28 23.74
N VAL A 289 0.46 8.23 24.92
CA VAL A 289 1.92 8.38 25.03
C VAL A 289 2.53 7.31 24.14
N ALA A 290 3.12 7.71 23.01
CA ALA A 290 3.74 6.76 22.10
C ALA A 290 4.84 6.00 22.86
N GLU A 291 4.73 4.67 22.90
CA GLU A 291 5.75 3.84 23.52
C GLU A 291 7.12 4.07 22.84
N PRO A 292 8.22 4.08 23.62
CA PRO A 292 9.55 4.20 23.04
C PRO A 292 9.81 3.09 22.03
N SER A 293 10.43 3.47 20.92
CA SER A 293 10.92 2.54 19.92
C SER A 293 12.31 2.96 19.45
N ALA A 294 13.07 2.00 18.95
CA ALA A 294 14.39 2.20 18.37
C ALA A 294 14.44 1.54 16.99
N LEU A 295 15.17 2.17 16.07
CA LEU A 295 15.52 1.61 14.78
C LEU A 295 16.88 0.92 14.91
N VAL A 296 16.94 -0.33 14.51
CA VAL A 296 18.19 -1.10 14.36
C VAL A 296 18.47 -1.22 12.87
N LEU A 297 19.52 -0.56 12.42
CA LEU A 297 20.08 -0.66 11.08
C LEU A 297 21.18 -1.73 11.09
N ILE A 298 21.13 -2.66 10.15
CA ILE A 298 22.10 -3.74 9.98
C ILE A 298 22.73 -3.58 8.60
N LYS A 299 24.01 -3.22 8.56
CA LYS A 299 24.80 -3.22 7.34
C LYS A 299 25.54 -4.53 7.19
N ASP A 300 25.42 -5.15 6.02
CA ASP A 300 26.14 -6.37 5.64
C ASP A 300 27.25 -6.02 4.63
N PRO A 301 28.53 -6.03 5.04
CA PRO A 301 29.66 -5.73 4.17
C PRO A 301 29.76 -6.64 2.94
N GLU A 302 29.24 -7.87 3.01
CA GLU A 302 29.22 -8.79 1.88
C GLU A 302 28.24 -8.30 0.80
N ARG A 303 27.04 -7.84 1.21
CA ARG A 303 26.03 -7.28 0.28
C ARG A 303 26.48 -5.98 -0.38
N GLU A 304 27.22 -5.14 0.35
CA GLU A 304 27.80 -3.91 -0.19
C GLU A 304 28.82 -4.21 -1.31
N THR A 305 29.67 -5.22 -1.10
CA THR A 305 30.68 -5.64 -2.09
C THR A 305 30.03 -6.15 -3.38
N ASP A 306 29.01 -7.00 -3.26
CA ASP A 306 28.27 -7.52 -4.43
C ASP A 306 27.53 -6.42 -5.19
N SER A 307 27.09 -5.37 -4.49
CA SER A 307 26.50 -4.19 -5.09
C SER A 307 27.52 -3.42 -5.91
N ALA A 308 28.65 -3.07 -5.29
CA ALA A 308 29.73 -2.31 -5.92
C ALA A 308 30.22 -2.99 -7.20
N THR A 309 30.44 -4.30 -7.16
CA THR A 309 30.85 -5.10 -8.32
C THR A 309 29.85 -4.94 -9.47
N ARG A 310 28.55 -5.09 -9.19
CA ARG A 310 27.51 -4.95 -10.22
C ARG A 310 27.43 -3.53 -10.77
N LEU A 311 27.58 -2.49 -9.94
CA LEU A 311 27.54 -1.10 -10.38
C LEU A 311 28.75 -0.74 -11.25
N LEU A 312 29.96 -1.18 -10.87
CA LEU A 312 31.17 -1.01 -11.67
C LEU A 312 31.04 -1.65 -13.05
N ARG A 313 30.54 -2.89 -13.09
CA ARG A 313 30.28 -3.61 -14.35
C ARG A 313 29.21 -2.92 -15.19
N ARG A 314 28.14 -2.39 -14.57
CA ARG A 314 27.02 -1.79 -15.29
C ARG A 314 27.34 -0.39 -15.83
N PHE A 315 27.92 0.48 -15.01
CA PHE A 315 28.13 1.88 -15.37
C PHE A 315 29.42 2.11 -16.14
N TYR A 316 30.48 1.39 -15.79
CA TYR A 316 31.81 1.58 -16.37
C TYR A 316 32.23 0.40 -17.26
N ARG A 317 31.37 -0.61 -17.45
CA ARG A 317 31.62 -1.78 -18.31
C ARG A 317 32.90 -2.53 -17.94
N LEU A 318 33.24 -2.52 -16.65
CA LEU A 318 34.34 -3.36 -16.15
C LEU A 318 33.99 -4.83 -16.38
N THR A 319 35.01 -5.63 -16.67
CA THR A 319 34.90 -7.08 -16.60
C THR A 319 34.86 -7.53 -15.14
N GLU A 320 34.54 -8.79 -14.90
CA GLU A 320 34.53 -9.36 -13.54
C GLU A 320 35.91 -9.27 -12.87
N GLY A 321 36.98 -9.61 -13.60
CA GLY A 321 38.35 -9.51 -13.09
C GLY A 321 38.81 -8.07 -12.81
N GLU A 322 38.40 -7.10 -13.64
CA GLU A 322 38.70 -5.68 -13.40
C GLU A 322 37.97 -5.14 -12.16
N ALA A 323 36.69 -5.46 -12.01
CA ALA A 323 35.89 -5.04 -10.86
C ALA A 323 36.42 -5.66 -9.55
N GLU A 324 36.81 -6.93 -9.59
CA GLU A 324 37.38 -7.63 -8.44
C GLU A 324 38.72 -7.02 -7.99
N VAL A 325 39.60 -6.66 -8.94
CA VAL A 325 40.86 -5.95 -8.62
C VAL A 325 40.57 -4.58 -8.01
N ALA A 326 39.64 -3.80 -8.59
CA ALA A 326 39.26 -2.48 -8.06
C ALA A 326 38.69 -2.56 -6.63
N LEU A 327 37.90 -3.59 -6.33
CA LEU A 327 37.33 -3.80 -5.00
C LEU A 327 38.35 -4.26 -3.95
N ARG A 328 39.34 -5.06 -4.33
CA ARG A 328 40.40 -5.43 -3.40
C ARG A 328 41.33 -4.25 -3.09
N LEU A 329 41.52 -3.35 -4.05
CA LEU A 329 42.24 -2.09 -3.81
C LEU A 329 41.54 -1.20 -2.76
N THR A 330 40.20 -1.13 -2.73
CA THR A 330 39.50 -0.33 -1.69
C THR A 330 39.69 -0.89 -0.28
N ARG A 331 40.05 -2.18 -0.17
CA ARG A 331 40.38 -2.86 1.09
C ARG A 331 41.83 -2.64 1.54
N GLY A 332 42.61 -1.88 0.77
CA GLY A 332 44.02 -1.61 1.05
C GLY A 332 44.98 -2.73 0.67
N ALA A 333 44.53 -3.73 -0.10
CA ALA A 333 45.40 -4.82 -0.55
C ALA A 333 46.43 -4.30 -1.58
N GLY A 334 47.68 -4.70 -1.42
CA GLY A 334 48.74 -4.40 -2.40
C GLY A 334 48.59 -5.26 -3.66
N LEU A 335 49.10 -4.79 -4.80
CA LEU A 335 48.95 -5.52 -6.09
C LEU A 335 49.52 -6.95 -6.08
N LYS A 336 50.62 -7.19 -5.35
CA LYS A 336 51.18 -8.54 -5.18
C LYS A 336 50.24 -9.45 -4.38
N GLN A 337 49.69 -8.93 -3.29
CA GLN A 337 48.72 -9.66 -2.49
C GLN A 337 47.46 -9.99 -3.28
N ILE A 338 46.97 -9.06 -4.10
CA ILE A 338 45.82 -9.29 -4.98
C ILE A 338 46.14 -10.40 -6.00
N ALA A 339 47.35 -10.43 -6.55
CA ALA A 339 47.79 -11.47 -7.48
C ALA A 339 47.78 -12.85 -6.80
N ASP A 340 48.33 -12.93 -5.58
CA ASP A 340 48.35 -14.17 -4.78
C ASP A 340 46.93 -14.64 -4.44
N GLU A 341 46.06 -13.75 -3.97
CA GLU A 341 44.67 -14.07 -3.60
C GLU A 341 43.79 -14.44 -4.80
N LEU A 342 44.08 -13.92 -5.99
CA LEU A 342 43.38 -14.27 -7.24
C LEU A 342 44.02 -15.46 -7.95
N SER A 343 45.18 -15.96 -7.48
CA SER A 343 45.97 -16.98 -8.16
C SER A 343 46.28 -16.61 -9.63
N VAL A 344 46.62 -15.34 -9.87
CA VAL A 344 47.01 -14.81 -11.19
C VAL A 344 48.38 -14.13 -11.11
N SER A 345 49.01 -13.85 -12.25
CA SER A 345 50.30 -13.15 -12.27
C SER A 345 50.14 -11.67 -11.86
N TYR A 346 51.23 -11.10 -11.31
CA TYR A 346 51.29 -9.68 -10.99
C TYR A 346 51.02 -8.81 -12.23
N GLU A 347 51.54 -9.23 -13.39
CA GLU A 347 51.33 -8.59 -14.68
C GLU A 347 49.85 -8.60 -15.06
N THR A 348 49.13 -9.70 -14.84
CA THR A 348 47.68 -9.80 -15.07
C THR A 348 46.90 -8.79 -14.22
N VAL A 349 47.22 -8.68 -12.92
CA VAL A 349 46.59 -7.68 -12.04
C VAL A 349 46.88 -6.26 -12.53
N ARG A 350 48.11 -5.99 -12.97
CA ARG A 350 48.50 -4.68 -13.53
C ARG A 350 47.71 -4.36 -14.81
N THR A 351 47.51 -5.34 -15.69
CA THR A 351 46.70 -5.18 -16.91
C THR A 351 45.23 -4.92 -16.57
N HIS A 352 44.64 -5.68 -15.64
CA HIS A 352 43.27 -5.43 -15.18
C HIS A 352 43.13 -4.04 -14.56
N LEU A 353 44.11 -3.59 -13.76
CA LEU A 353 44.11 -2.26 -13.18
C LEU A 353 44.21 -1.16 -14.24
N GLN A 354 45.06 -1.34 -15.26
CA GLN A 354 45.18 -0.39 -16.37
C GLN A 354 43.85 -0.27 -17.13
N HIS A 355 43.21 -1.39 -17.47
CA HIS A 355 41.91 -1.37 -18.13
C HIS A 355 40.82 -0.74 -17.25
N ALA A 356 40.88 -0.95 -15.93
CA ALA A 356 39.97 -0.31 -15.00
C ALA A 356 40.17 1.22 -15.00
N PHE A 357 41.41 1.71 -15.00
CA PHE A 357 41.73 3.13 -15.14
C PHE A 357 41.17 3.72 -16.44
N ASP A 358 41.43 3.07 -17.57
CA ASP A 358 40.98 3.55 -18.88
C ASP A 358 39.44 3.59 -18.97
N LYS A 359 38.73 2.62 -18.40
CA LYS A 359 37.27 2.54 -18.41
C LYS A 359 36.57 3.45 -17.41
N THR A 360 37.26 3.84 -16.34
CA THR A 360 36.73 4.72 -15.29
C THR A 360 37.20 6.16 -15.40
N ASP A 361 38.07 6.46 -16.37
CA ASP A 361 38.73 7.75 -16.54
C ASP A 361 39.44 8.20 -15.26
N THR A 362 40.14 7.26 -14.62
CA THR A 362 40.96 7.53 -13.42
C THR A 362 42.43 7.28 -13.74
N HIS A 363 43.33 8.02 -13.08
CA HIS A 363 44.76 7.97 -13.39
C HIS A 363 45.62 7.52 -12.20
N ARG A 364 45.03 7.39 -11.02
CA ARG A 364 45.69 6.93 -9.80
C ARG A 364 44.84 5.93 -9.04
N GLN A 365 45.50 5.02 -8.32
CA GLN A 365 44.82 4.04 -7.46
C GLN A 365 43.89 4.72 -6.44
N ALA A 366 44.32 5.83 -5.85
CA ALA A 366 43.49 6.60 -4.91
C ALA A 366 42.23 7.19 -5.56
N GLU A 367 42.29 7.59 -6.84
CA GLU A 367 41.14 8.11 -7.59
C GLU A 367 40.14 6.99 -7.88
N LEU A 368 40.62 5.82 -8.33
CA LEU A 368 39.79 4.63 -8.51
C LEU A 368 39.15 4.19 -7.20
N VAL A 369 39.90 4.17 -6.09
CA VAL A 369 39.36 3.84 -4.76
C VAL A 369 38.29 4.85 -4.34
N GLY A 370 38.51 6.14 -4.53
CA GLY A 370 37.53 7.18 -4.25
C GLY A 370 36.24 7.01 -5.05
N LEU A 371 36.36 6.66 -6.34
CA LEU A 371 35.22 6.37 -7.22
C LEU A 371 34.43 5.14 -6.75
N VAL A 372 35.11 4.05 -6.40
CA VAL A 372 34.45 2.84 -5.90
C VAL A 372 33.73 3.12 -4.58
N LEU A 373 34.37 3.84 -3.65
CA LEU A 373 33.77 4.23 -2.38
C LEU A 373 32.55 5.15 -2.55
N ALA A 374 32.54 6.03 -3.56
CA ALA A 374 31.39 6.87 -3.87
C ALA A 374 30.20 6.10 -4.47
N LEU A 375 30.43 4.92 -5.05
CA LEU A 375 29.38 4.05 -5.58
C LEU A 375 28.75 3.14 -4.51
N THR A 376 29.39 3.01 -3.35
CA THR A 376 28.91 2.28 -2.16
C THR A 376 28.45 3.27 -1.09
N PRO A 377 27.14 3.60 -1.01
CA PRO A 377 26.62 4.59 -0.06
C PRO A 377 26.68 4.17 1.41
#